data_AF-A0A9E0DI46-F1
#
_entry.id   AF-A0A9E0DI46-F1
#
_cell.length_a   1.000
_cell.length_b   1.000
_cell.length_c   1.000
_cell.angle_alpha   90.00
_cell.angle_beta   90.00
_cell.angle_gamma   90.00
#
_symmetry.space_group_name_H-M   'P 1'
#
loop_
_entity.id
_entity.type
_entity.pdbx_description
1 polymer ?
#
loop_
_entity_poly.entity_id
_entity_poly.type
_entity_poly.pdbx_seq_one_letter_code
_entity_poly.pdbx_strand_id
1 'polypeptide(L)'
;MQIRLRFLTLILVAAGLLTGCFGQELPDMSDLPIPIPTNLALPNLEDLPDYLKDLQLPDLSQIQNLPSLNDLPGLQAPDNGVLFAGPTERKVEVGQTLPGTDIQLISVSNDGAEFTIAGLRSTRRAGDSLDFDGPWPNIDGVTYNARLRIYTVGDDSVRVAGVHRLVVENVNPTNGSPALSSSAQFPSTSTVAKGAIIPGTTFRYVGTDERGAQIGGLPEGDYPYFKVGDSLVWQGTLRDDIAARYMVRVLFYTENSLQIGGIIALALP
;
A
#
# COMPACT_ATOMS: atom_id res chain seq x y z
N MET A 1 -21.62 29.31 1.60
CA MET A 1 -20.41 29.02 0.81
C MET A 1 -19.18 29.17 1.69
N GLN A 2 -18.94 28.25 2.65
CA GLN A 2 -17.85 28.35 3.64
C GLN A 2 -17.54 27.01 4.35
N ILE A 3 -17.58 25.88 3.62
CA ILE A 3 -17.38 24.53 4.24
C ILE A 3 -16.24 23.72 3.61
N ARG A 4 -15.58 24.20 2.55
CA ARG A 4 -14.58 23.40 1.81
C ARG A 4 -13.10 23.67 2.12
N LEU A 5 -12.77 24.45 3.16
CA LEU A 5 -11.38 24.86 3.42
C LEU A 5 -10.77 24.33 4.73
N ARG A 6 -11.44 23.41 5.45
CA ARG A 6 -10.93 22.86 6.72
C ARG A 6 -10.39 21.43 6.65
N PHE A 7 -10.53 20.74 5.51
CA PHE A 7 -10.05 19.35 5.37
C PHE A 7 -8.60 19.23 4.89
N LEU A 8 -8.00 20.30 4.35
CA LEU A 8 -6.62 20.24 3.85
C LEU A 8 -5.56 20.49 4.95
N THR A 9 -5.96 21.03 6.10
CA THR A 9 -5.02 21.43 7.15
C THR A 9 -4.69 20.30 8.15
N LEU A 10 -5.45 19.20 8.17
CA LEU A 10 -5.25 18.12 9.14
C LEU A 10 -4.22 17.06 8.70
N ILE A 11 -3.89 16.98 7.41
CA ILE A 11 -2.92 15.99 6.88
C ILE A 11 -1.47 16.47 7.04
N LEU A 12 -1.24 17.77 7.27
CA LEU A 12 0.12 18.35 7.35
C LEU A 12 0.68 18.52 8.76
N VAL A 13 -0.13 18.32 9.82
CA VAL A 13 0.34 18.43 11.21
C VAL A 13 0.98 17.12 11.72
N ALA A 14 0.76 15.99 11.04
CA ALA A 14 1.37 14.71 11.43
C ALA A 14 2.88 14.60 11.13
N ALA A 15 3.47 15.56 10.41
CA ALA A 15 4.91 15.59 10.12
C ALA A 15 5.70 16.63 10.95
N GLY A 16 5.06 17.37 11.86
CA GLY A 16 5.66 18.55 12.52
C GLY A 16 5.97 18.44 14.01
N LEU A 17 5.72 17.31 14.69
CA LEU A 17 5.92 17.18 16.14
C LEU A 17 7.11 16.26 16.48
N LEU A 18 8.31 16.72 16.13
CA LEU A 18 9.57 16.22 16.70
C LEU A 18 10.40 17.41 17.20
N THR A 19 9.98 18.06 18.28
CA THR A 19 10.88 18.90 19.09
C THR A 19 10.44 18.95 20.56
N GLY A 20 11.33 18.46 21.45
CA GLY A 20 11.39 18.74 22.90
C GLY A 20 10.64 17.72 23.79
N CYS A 21 11.17 17.20 24.90
CA CYS A 21 12.34 17.50 25.74
C CYS A 21 12.61 16.30 26.68
N PHE A 22 13.67 16.43 27.52
CA PHE A 22 14.21 15.51 28.55
C PHE A 22 15.24 14.49 28.01
N GLY A 23 16.50 14.45 28.42
CA GLY A 23 17.17 15.02 29.59
C GLY A 23 17.80 13.90 30.42
N GLN A 24 18.86 13.25 29.92
CA GLN A 24 19.87 12.50 30.68
C GLN A 24 21.02 12.06 29.76
N GLU A 25 22.23 12.08 30.30
CA GLU A 25 23.54 12.05 29.61
C GLU A 25 23.69 10.90 28.59
N LEU A 26 24.00 11.27 27.34
CA LEU A 26 24.44 10.35 26.30
C LEU A 26 25.97 10.18 26.38
N PRO A 27 26.50 8.97 26.09
CA PRO A 27 27.93 8.73 26.03
C PRO A 27 28.61 9.59 24.95
N ASP A 28 29.84 10.01 25.25
CA ASP A 28 30.68 10.86 24.42
C ASP A 28 30.83 10.29 22.98
N MET A 29 30.25 10.98 22.01
CA MET A 29 30.20 10.59 20.59
C MET A 29 31.38 11.14 19.77
N SER A 30 32.54 11.29 20.39
CA SER A 30 33.73 11.89 19.76
C SER A 30 34.42 11.03 18.68
N ASP A 31 33.88 9.86 18.30
CA ASP A 31 34.57 8.93 17.39
C ASP A 31 33.72 8.36 16.23
N LEU A 32 32.68 9.08 15.79
CA LEU A 32 32.01 8.76 14.52
C LEU A 32 32.72 9.46 13.34
N PRO A 33 33.19 8.72 12.31
CA PRO A 33 34.02 9.27 11.24
C PRO A 33 33.23 10.08 10.19
N ILE A 34 32.00 10.49 10.49
CA ILE A 34 31.16 11.26 9.56
C ILE A 34 30.41 12.34 10.38
N PRO A 35 30.63 13.64 10.11
CA PRO A 35 29.84 14.68 10.74
C PRO A 35 28.38 14.54 10.31
N ILE A 36 27.47 14.31 11.27
CA ILE A 36 26.03 14.34 11.03
C ILE A 36 25.66 15.80 10.70
N PRO A 37 25.10 16.09 9.52
CA PRO A 37 24.68 17.45 9.19
C PRO A 37 23.58 17.87 10.17
N THR A 38 23.86 18.92 10.95
CA THR A 38 22.97 19.48 12.00
C THR A 38 21.74 20.20 11.45
N ASN A 39 21.56 20.23 10.13
CA ASN A 39 20.39 20.81 9.46
C ASN A 39 19.73 19.75 8.57
N LEU A 40 18.98 18.83 9.18
CA LEU A 40 17.88 18.18 8.47
C LEU A 40 16.73 19.19 8.39
N ALA A 41 16.88 20.18 7.52
CA ALA A 41 15.72 20.94 7.07
C ALA A 41 14.81 19.95 6.35
N LEU A 42 13.60 19.73 6.87
CA LEU A 42 12.57 19.02 6.12
C LEU A 42 12.44 19.74 4.76
N PRO A 43 12.50 19.02 3.63
CA PRO A 43 12.37 19.65 2.32
C PRO A 43 11.05 20.42 2.30
N ASN A 44 11.10 21.64 1.76
CA ASN A 44 9.92 22.46 1.63
C ASN A 44 8.93 21.71 0.73
N LEU A 45 7.66 21.61 1.13
CA LEU A 45 6.67 20.81 0.37
C LEU A 45 6.49 21.32 -1.06
N GLU A 46 6.85 22.57 -1.32
CA GLU A 46 6.81 23.22 -2.63
C GLU A 46 7.87 22.65 -3.60
N ASP A 47 8.97 22.10 -3.08
CA ASP A 47 10.10 21.55 -3.86
C ASP A 47 9.98 20.05 -4.13
N LEU A 48 9.00 19.37 -3.52
CA LEU A 48 8.69 17.94 -3.75
C LEU A 48 8.62 17.55 -5.23
N PRO A 49 7.99 18.34 -6.13
CA PRO A 49 7.92 17.99 -7.54
C PRO A 49 9.30 17.86 -8.21
N ASP A 50 10.29 18.65 -7.80
CA ASP A 50 11.63 18.61 -8.38
C ASP A 50 12.45 17.44 -7.81
N TYR A 51 12.28 17.09 -6.53
CA TYR A 51 12.85 15.86 -5.97
C TYR A 51 12.23 14.58 -6.55
N LEU A 52 10.94 14.59 -6.89
CA LEU A 52 10.28 13.46 -7.55
C LEU A 52 10.81 13.23 -8.98
N LYS A 53 11.15 14.31 -9.70
CA LYS A 53 11.83 14.24 -11.01
C LYS A 53 13.22 13.61 -10.89
N ASP A 54 13.98 13.97 -9.86
CA ASP A 54 15.31 13.39 -9.60
C ASP A 54 15.25 11.88 -9.27
N LEU A 55 14.15 11.45 -8.64
CA LEU A 55 13.85 10.03 -8.41
C LEU A 55 13.26 9.32 -9.63
N GLN A 56 13.10 10.02 -10.76
CA GLN A 56 12.40 9.55 -11.96
C GLN A 56 11.00 8.98 -11.66
N LEU A 57 10.39 9.41 -10.55
CA LEU A 57 9.03 9.02 -10.21
C LEU A 57 8.09 9.93 -11.00
N PRO A 58 7.27 9.37 -11.89
CA PRO A 58 6.36 10.18 -12.69
C PRO A 58 5.34 10.85 -11.77
N ASP A 59 5.11 12.15 -11.98
CA ASP A 59 4.01 12.86 -11.33
C ASP A 59 2.67 12.34 -11.87
N LEU A 60 2.05 11.44 -11.12
CA LEU A 60 0.79 10.81 -11.49
C LEU A 60 -0.40 11.78 -11.45
N SER A 61 -0.24 12.96 -10.84
CA SER A 61 -1.32 13.97 -10.76
C SER A 61 -1.68 14.57 -12.13
N GLN A 62 -0.75 14.48 -13.09
CA GLN A 62 -0.92 15.01 -14.45
C GLN A 62 -1.61 14.01 -15.40
N ILE A 63 -1.86 12.77 -14.96
CA ILE A 63 -2.49 11.75 -15.80
C ILE A 63 -3.99 12.05 -15.90
N GLN A 64 -4.45 12.36 -17.11
CA GLN A 64 -5.86 12.70 -17.35
C GLN A 64 -6.80 11.52 -17.04
N ASN A 65 -7.85 11.83 -16.28
CA ASN A 65 -8.91 10.92 -15.85
C ASN A 65 -8.37 9.63 -15.19
N LEU A 66 -7.28 9.72 -14.41
CA LEU A 66 -6.76 8.59 -13.65
C LEU A 66 -7.89 7.92 -12.84
N PRO A 67 -8.08 6.59 -12.96
CA PRO A 67 -9.14 5.91 -12.23
C PRO A 67 -9.05 6.09 -10.71
N SER A 68 -10.20 6.10 -10.05
CA SER A 68 -10.39 6.25 -8.61
C SER A 68 -11.03 5.00 -8.01
N LEU A 69 -10.98 4.84 -6.68
CA LEU A 69 -11.57 3.68 -6.00
C LEU A 69 -13.08 3.51 -6.24
N ASN A 70 -13.78 4.59 -6.60
CA ASN A 70 -15.22 4.56 -6.93
C ASN A 70 -15.50 3.94 -8.31
N ASP A 71 -14.49 3.83 -9.17
CA ASP A 71 -14.62 3.23 -10.50
C ASP A 71 -14.49 1.69 -10.45
N LEU A 72 -14.13 1.14 -9.28
CA LEU A 72 -14.09 -0.30 -9.03
C LEU A 72 -15.48 -0.82 -8.62
N PRO A 73 -15.82 -2.08 -8.96
CA PRO A 73 -17.06 -2.70 -8.54
C PRO A 73 -17.25 -2.64 -7.02
N GLY A 74 -18.49 -2.45 -6.56
CA GLY A 74 -18.85 -2.40 -5.14
C GLY A 74 -18.77 -3.76 -4.44
N LEU A 75 -17.60 -4.39 -4.39
CA LEU A 75 -17.36 -5.62 -3.64
C LEU A 75 -17.05 -5.32 -2.18
N GLN A 76 -17.76 -5.97 -1.27
CA GLN A 76 -17.42 -6.02 0.14
C GLN A 76 -16.73 -7.36 0.43
N ALA A 77 -15.80 -7.38 1.37
CA ALA A 77 -15.30 -8.64 1.88
C ALA A 77 -16.44 -9.38 2.61
N PRO A 78 -16.58 -10.71 2.45
CA PRO A 78 -17.47 -11.49 3.29
C PRO A 78 -17.04 -11.45 4.77
N ASP A 79 -17.87 -11.96 5.69
CA ASP A 79 -17.63 -11.91 7.15
C ASP A 79 -16.28 -12.51 7.59
N ASN A 80 -15.72 -13.43 6.80
CA ASN A 80 -14.40 -14.05 6.99
C ASN A 80 -13.41 -13.68 5.87
N GLY A 81 -13.63 -12.58 5.16
CA GLY A 81 -12.75 -12.11 4.10
C GLY A 81 -11.93 -10.90 4.49
N VAL A 82 -10.95 -10.57 3.66
CA VAL A 82 -10.22 -9.31 3.74
C VAL A 82 -10.23 -8.62 2.37
N LEU A 83 -10.34 -7.30 2.39
CA LEU A 83 -10.29 -6.45 1.21
C LEU A 83 -9.04 -5.59 1.27
N PHE A 84 -8.29 -5.58 0.18
CA PHE A 84 -7.19 -4.66 -0.06
C PHE A 84 -7.54 -3.80 -1.25
N ALA A 85 -7.51 -2.48 -1.09
CA ALA A 85 -7.80 -1.57 -2.17
C ALA A 85 -6.97 -0.31 -2.03
N GLY A 86 -6.51 0.21 -3.17
CA GLY A 86 -5.69 1.40 -3.20
C GLY A 86 -5.13 1.70 -4.58
N PRO A 87 -4.27 2.73 -4.67
CA PRO A 87 -3.58 3.08 -5.90
C PRO A 87 -2.51 2.05 -6.26
N THR A 88 -2.20 1.90 -7.54
CA THR A 88 -1.09 1.07 -8.02
C THR A 88 -0.44 1.72 -9.23
N GLU A 89 0.88 1.56 -9.36
CA GLU A 89 1.65 1.81 -10.58
C GLU A 89 2.43 0.54 -10.92
N ARG A 90 2.55 0.23 -12.21
CA ARG A 90 3.30 -0.92 -12.70
C ARG A 90 3.99 -0.62 -14.02
N LYS A 91 5.23 -1.08 -14.15
CA LYS A 91 5.88 -1.31 -15.44
C LYS A 91 5.54 -2.72 -15.94
N VAL A 92 5.18 -2.84 -17.20
CA VAL A 92 4.95 -4.11 -17.90
C VAL A 92 5.91 -4.17 -19.06
N GLU A 93 6.79 -5.16 -19.09
CA GLU A 93 7.73 -5.37 -20.19
C GLU A 93 7.13 -6.29 -21.25
N VAL A 94 7.63 -6.22 -22.48
CA VAL A 94 7.22 -7.12 -23.56
C VAL A 94 7.39 -8.57 -23.12
N GLY A 95 6.35 -9.38 -23.33
CA GLY A 95 6.24 -10.77 -22.89
C GLY A 95 5.67 -10.93 -21.48
N GLN A 96 5.58 -9.88 -20.66
CA GLN A 96 5.04 -9.96 -19.31
C GLN A 96 3.53 -9.78 -19.26
N THR A 97 2.92 -10.44 -18.28
CA THR A 97 1.50 -10.29 -17.93
C THR A 97 1.38 -9.33 -16.75
N LEU A 98 0.36 -8.48 -16.78
CA LEU A 98 -0.02 -7.67 -15.63
C LEU A 98 -0.39 -8.60 -14.45
N PRO A 99 0.29 -8.50 -13.29
CA PRO A 99 0.11 -9.48 -12.22
C PRO A 99 -1.34 -9.55 -11.73
N GLY A 100 -1.87 -10.78 -11.63
CA GLY A 100 -3.26 -11.05 -11.24
C GLY A 100 -4.28 -10.94 -12.37
N THR A 101 -3.84 -10.80 -13.62
CA THR A 101 -4.72 -10.65 -14.80
C THR A 101 -4.27 -11.57 -15.94
N ASP A 102 -5.04 -11.61 -17.01
CA ASP A 102 -4.70 -12.24 -18.29
C ASP A 102 -4.18 -11.23 -19.33
N ILE A 103 -3.92 -9.98 -18.93
CA ILE A 103 -3.49 -8.91 -19.81
C ILE A 103 -1.98 -8.99 -20.03
N GLN A 104 -1.55 -9.38 -21.22
CA GLN A 104 -0.14 -9.54 -21.58
C GLN A 104 0.31 -8.50 -22.59
N LEU A 105 1.47 -7.88 -22.36
CA LEU A 105 2.11 -7.02 -23.36
C LEU A 105 2.87 -7.90 -24.37
N ILE A 106 2.52 -7.81 -25.64
CA ILE A 106 3.06 -8.66 -26.72
C ILE A 106 4.18 -7.95 -27.49
N SER A 107 3.99 -6.67 -27.81
CA SER A 107 4.99 -5.88 -28.53
C SER A 107 4.76 -4.38 -28.29
N VAL A 108 5.78 -3.58 -28.56
CA VAL A 108 5.65 -2.12 -28.63
C VAL A 108 6.20 -1.64 -29.96
N SER A 109 5.49 -0.69 -30.58
CA SER A 109 5.81 -0.14 -31.89
C SER A 109 5.40 1.33 -31.97
N ASN A 110 5.71 1.98 -33.09
CA ASN A 110 5.30 3.37 -33.35
C ASN A 110 3.77 3.56 -33.35
N ASP A 111 3.00 2.50 -33.62
CA ASP A 111 1.54 2.57 -33.65
C ASP A 111 0.90 2.45 -32.24
N GLY A 112 1.68 2.03 -31.25
CA GLY A 112 1.28 1.78 -29.87
C GLY A 112 1.82 0.46 -29.31
N ALA A 113 1.36 0.14 -28.12
CA ALA A 113 1.64 -1.12 -27.43
C ALA A 113 0.55 -2.15 -27.74
N GLU A 114 0.94 -3.34 -28.17
CA GLU A 114 0.04 -4.44 -28.46
C GLU A 114 -0.14 -5.32 -27.24
N PHE A 115 -1.39 -5.50 -26.80
CA PHE A 115 -1.75 -6.38 -25.71
C PHE A 115 -2.59 -7.57 -26.19
N THR A 116 -2.50 -8.69 -25.46
CA THR A 116 -3.55 -9.70 -25.44
C THR A 116 -4.40 -9.46 -24.20
N ILE A 117 -5.71 -9.28 -24.38
CA ILE A 117 -6.70 -9.05 -23.30
C ILE A 117 -7.85 -10.03 -23.53
N ALA A 118 -8.18 -10.89 -22.56
CA ALA A 118 -9.19 -11.94 -22.75
C ALA A 118 -8.92 -12.81 -24.00
N GLY A 119 -7.65 -13.08 -24.30
CA GLY A 119 -7.22 -13.82 -25.50
C GLY A 119 -7.34 -13.07 -26.83
N LEU A 120 -7.77 -11.80 -26.82
CA LEU A 120 -7.93 -10.97 -28.01
C LEU A 120 -6.80 -9.95 -28.12
N ARG A 121 -6.27 -9.78 -29.34
CA ARG A 121 -5.26 -8.76 -29.64
C ARG A 121 -5.88 -7.36 -29.63
N SER A 122 -5.22 -6.42 -28.96
CA SER A 122 -5.63 -5.02 -28.87
C SER A 122 -4.42 -4.09 -28.84
N THR A 123 -4.30 -3.18 -29.81
CA THR A 123 -3.33 -2.09 -29.75
C THR A 123 -3.84 -0.97 -28.85
N ARG A 124 -2.98 -0.45 -27.96
CA ARG A 124 -3.28 0.57 -26.96
C ARG A 124 -2.20 1.65 -26.95
N ARG A 125 -2.56 2.87 -26.58
CA ARG A 125 -1.68 4.04 -26.52
C ARG A 125 -1.72 4.68 -25.13
N ALA A 126 -0.82 5.62 -24.89
CA ALA A 126 -0.92 6.49 -23.71
C ALA A 126 -2.30 7.16 -23.66
N GLY A 127 -2.95 7.11 -22.50
CA GLY A 127 -4.33 7.51 -22.27
C GLY A 127 -5.36 6.37 -22.32
N ASP A 128 -5.04 5.23 -22.94
CA ASP A 128 -5.98 4.10 -23.00
C ASP A 128 -6.06 3.34 -21.68
N SER A 129 -7.20 2.67 -21.44
CA SER A 129 -7.40 1.84 -20.24
C SER A 129 -6.96 0.39 -20.43
N LEU A 130 -6.57 -0.21 -19.31
CA LEU A 130 -6.39 -1.64 -19.13
C LEU A 130 -7.19 -2.03 -17.89
N ASP A 131 -8.44 -2.43 -18.12
CA ASP A 131 -9.39 -2.78 -17.08
C ASP A 131 -9.51 -4.30 -16.96
N PHE A 132 -9.59 -4.79 -15.74
CA PHE A 132 -9.74 -6.21 -15.45
C PHE A 132 -10.73 -6.41 -14.31
N ASP A 133 -11.59 -7.42 -14.45
CA ASP A 133 -12.47 -7.94 -13.41
C ASP A 133 -12.47 -9.46 -13.51
N GLY A 134 -12.04 -10.16 -12.45
CA GLY A 134 -12.01 -11.61 -12.48
C GLY A 134 -11.36 -12.25 -11.26
N PRO A 135 -11.33 -13.59 -11.22
CA PRO A 135 -10.58 -14.31 -10.20
C PRO A 135 -9.07 -14.08 -10.37
N TRP A 136 -8.32 -14.14 -9.27
CA TRP A 136 -6.86 -14.25 -9.37
C TRP A 136 -6.49 -15.62 -9.96
N PRO A 137 -5.57 -15.70 -10.94
CA PRO A 137 -5.22 -16.96 -11.57
C PRO A 137 -4.74 -18.02 -10.59
N ASN A 138 -5.18 -19.27 -10.77
CA ASN A 138 -4.71 -20.44 -10.02
C ASN A 138 -4.92 -20.40 -8.50
N ILE A 139 -5.87 -19.59 -8.00
CA ILE A 139 -6.22 -19.58 -6.58
C ILE A 139 -7.71 -19.28 -6.36
N ASP A 140 -8.38 -20.17 -5.65
CA ASP A 140 -9.82 -20.08 -5.41
C ASP A 140 -10.16 -19.09 -4.29
N GLY A 141 -11.32 -18.42 -4.42
CA GLY A 141 -11.81 -17.47 -3.41
C GLY A 141 -10.99 -16.18 -3.34
N VAL A 142 -10.29 -15.83 -4.42
CA VAL A 142 -9.58 -14.54 -4.56
C VAL A 142 -10.10 -13.82 -5.79
N THR A 143 -10.69 -12.66 -5.59
CA THR A 143 -11.21 -11.82 -6.68
C THR A 143 -10.38 -10.56 -6.82
N TYR A 144 -10.02 -10.21 -8.04
CA TYR A 144 -9.21 -9.05 -8.37
C TYR A 144 -9.89 -8.15 -9.40
N ASN A 145 -9.87 -6.85 -9.11
CA ASN A 145 -10.34 -5.81 -10.01
C ASN A 145 -9.25 -4.78 -10.18
N ALA A 146 -9.02 -4.35 -11.42
CA ALA A 146 -8.09 -3.29 -11.74
C ALA A 146 -8.74 -2.31 -12.71
N ARG A 147 -8.50 -1.02 -12.48
CA ARG A 147 -8.78 0.06 -13.44
C ARG A 147 -7.48 0.82 -13.63
N LEU A 148 -6.84 0.59 -14.77
CA LEU A 148 -5.51 1.11 -15.05
C LEU A 148 -5.55 1.97 -16.30
N ARG A 149 -4.66 2.95 -16.36
CA ARG A 149 -4.42 3.78 -17.53
C ARG A 149 -2.96 3.73 -17.91
N ILE A 150 -2.71 3.55 -19.20
CA ILE A 150 -1.37 3.69 -19.75
C ILE A 150 -1.00 5.17 -19.73
N TYR A 151 0.14 5.51 -19.15
CA TYR A 151 0.65 6.89 -19.16
C TYR A 151 2.02 7.01 -19.81
N THR A 152 2.72 5.90 -20.05
CA THR A 152 3.95 5.89 -20.83
C THR A 152 4.02 4.62 -21.66
N VAL A 153 4.35 4.77 -22.94
CA VAL A 153 4.72 3.69 -23.85
C VAL A 153 6.19 3.94 -24.21
N GLY A 154 7.08 3.07 -23.75
CA GLY A 154 8.51 3.10 -24.06
C GLY A 154 8.85 2.21 -25.25
N ASP A 155 10.11 1.82 -25.39
CA ASP A 155 10.55 0.98 -26.53
C ASP A 155 10.21 -0.51 -26.33
N ASP A 156 10.28 -1.00 -25.08
CA ASP A 156 10.12 -2.41 -24.72
C ASP A 156 9.13 -2.64 -23.57
N SER A 157 8.46 -1.57 -23.14
CA SER A 157 7.65 -1.58 -21.94
C SER A 157 6.59 -0.49 -21.92
N VAL A 158 5.59 -0.71 -21.08
CA VAL A 158 4.50 0.22 -20.83
C VAL A 158 4.43 0.48 -19.33
N ARG A 159 4.19 1.73 -18.94
CA ARG A 159 3.84 2.07 -17.55
C ARG A 159 2.37 2.39 -17.42
N VAL A 160 1.77 1.83 -16.39
CA VAL A 160 0.35 1.92 -16.11
C VAL A 160 0.13 2.34 -14.67
N ALA A 161 -0.88 3.18 -14.44
CA ALA A 161 -1.26 3.63 -13.11
C ALA A 161 -2.78 3.64 -12.97
N GLY A 162 -3.27 3.48 -11.75
CA GLY A 162 -4.69 3.54 -11.45
C GLY A 162 -4.99 2.96 -10.08
N VAL A 163 -6.07 2.20 -9.98
CA VAL A 163 -6.52 1.59 -8.73
C VAL A 163 -6.77 0.10 -8.90
N HIS A 164 -6.68 -0.60 -7.78
CA HIS A 164 -7.05 -2.00 -7.71
C HIS A 164 -7.86 -2.33 -6.45
N ARG A 165 -8.50 -3.50 -6.48
CA ARG A 165 -9.14 -4.14 -5.34
C ARG A 165 -8.87 -5.63 -5.40
N LEU A 166 -8.42 -6.19 -4.29
CA LEU A 166 -8.29 -7.62 -4.07
C LEU A 166 -9.20 -8.00 -2.91
N VAL A 167 -10.05 -9.00 -3.10
CA VAL A 167 -10.83 -9.63 -2.03
C VAL A 167 -10.33 -11.05 -1.87
N VAL A 168 -9.94 -11.41 -0.66
CA VAL A 168 -9.57 -12.78 -0.28
C VAL A 168 -10.63 -13.30 0.67
N GLU A 169 -11.27 -14.41 0.31
CA GLU A 169 -12.30 -15.07 1.10
C GLU A 169 -11.71 -16.16 2.00
N ASN A 170 -12.47 -16.58 3.02
CA ASN A 170 -12.12 -17.70 3.90
C ASN A 170 -10.78 -17.53 4.62
N VAL A 171 -10.51 -16.30 5.07
CA VAL A 171 -9.32 -15.92 5.81
C VAL A 171 -9.38 -16.43 7.25
N ASN A 172 -8.33 -17.13 7.66
CA ASN A 172 -8.10 -17.60 9.02
C ASN A 172 -6.63 -17.36 9.38
N PRO A 173 -6.27 -16.15 9.84
CA PRO A 173 -4.87 -15.77 9.97
C PRO A 173 -4.13 -16.59 11.01
N THR A 174 -2.92 -17.04 10.68
CA THR A 174 -2.03 -17.70 11.64
C THR A 174 -0.66 -17.04 11.64
N ASN A 175 -0.06 -16.92 12.83
CA ASN A 175 1.29 -16.37 12.98
C ASN A 175 2.33 -17.35 12.41
N GLY A 176 3.36 -16.82 11.74
CA GLY A 176 4.46 -17.63 11.25
C GLY A 176 5.42 -16.84 10.38
N SER A 177 6.42 -17.53 9.84
CA SER A 177 7.40 -16.92 8.92
C SER A 177 7.42 -17.64 7.57
N PRO A 178 6.29 -17.71 6.84
CA PRO A 178 6.27 -18.33 5.52
C PRO A 178 7.11 -17.54 4.52
N ALA A 179 7.60 -18.22 3.48
CA ALA A 179 8.34 -17.61 2.39
C ALA A 179 7.43 -16.72 1.52
N LEU A 180 7.99 -15.64 0.98
CA LEU A 180 7.32 -14.66 0.11
C LEU A 180 8.01 -14.54 -1.27
N SER A 181 8.47 -15.67 -1.82
CA SER A 181 9.35 -15.72 -3.00
C SER A 181 8.77 -15.05 -4.27
N SER A 182 7.46 -14.87 -4.36
CA SER A 182 6.80 -14.04 -5.37
C SER A 182 5.61 -13.32 -4.71
N SER A 183 5.81 -12.07 -4.29
CA SER A 183 4.76 -11.32 -3.59
C SER A 183 4.24 -10.12 -4.37
N ALA A 184 2.91 -10.01 -4.44
CA ALA A 184 2.21 -8.82 -4.90
C ALA A 184 2.01 -7.88 -3.71
N GLN A 185 2.24 -6.59 -3.93
CA GLN A 185 2.12 -5.56 -2.89
C GLN A 185 0.83 -4.78 -3.07
N PHE A 186 0.13 -4.58 -1.96
CA PHE A 186 -1.14 -3.87 -1.91
C PHE A 186 -1.05 -2.78 -0.84
N PRO A 187 -1.21 -1.49 -1.20
CA PRO A 187 -1.47 -0.47 -0.20
C PRO A 187 -2.82 -0.75 0.47
N SER A 188 -2.85 -0.56 1.78
CA SER A 188 -4.05 -0.78 2.56
C SER A 188 -4.13 0.22 3.71
N THR A 189 -5.36 0.62 4.02
CA THR A 189 -5.71 1.41 5.18
C THR A 189 -6.92 0.81 5.85
N SER A 190 -6.87 0.65 7.16
CA SER A 190 -7.95 0.03 7.93
C SER A 190 -8.24 0.82 9.20
N THR A 191 -9.52 0.93 9.53
CA THR A 191 -9.97 1.38 10.85
C THR A 191 -10.43 0.16 11.64
N VAL A 192 -9.91 0.01 12.86
CA VAL A 192 -10.11 -1.15 13.73
C VAL A 192 -10.73 -0.68 15.03
N ALA A 193 -11.91 -1.20 15.36
CA ALA A 193 -12.59 -0.86 16.60
C ALA A 193 -11.86 -1.46 17.83
N LYS A 194 -12.07 -0.86 19.00
CA LYS A 194 -11.60 -1.43 20.27
C LYS A 194 -12.11 -2.87 20.43
N GLY A 195 -11.20 -3.77 20.81
CA GLY A 195 -11.46 -5.18 20.96
C GLY A 195 -11.50 -5.96 19.64
N ALA A 196 -11.44 -5.32 18.47
CA ALA A 196 -11.47 -6.01 17.18
C ALA A 196 -10.07 -6.46 16.73
N ILE A 197 -10.06 -7.52 15.92
CA ILE A 197 -8.86 -8.01 15.25
C ILE A 197 -8.57 -7.09 14.05
N ILE A 198 -7.30 -6.78 13.83
CA ILE A 198 -6.84 -6.10 12.62
C ILE A 198 -7.07 -7.05 11.43
N PRO A 199 -7.87 -6.67 10.41
CA PRO A 199 -8.25 -7.56 9.32
C PRO A 199 -7.06 -8.26 8.67
N GLY A 200 -7.16 -9.59 8.54
CA GLY A 200 -6.12 -10.44 7.96
C GLY A 200 -4.87 -10.63 8.82
N THR A 201 -4.94 -10.35 10.12
CA THR A 201 -3.85 -10.65 11.07
C THR A 201 -4.42 -11.33 12.32
N THR A 202 -3.54 -11.72 13.24
CA THR A 202 -3.93 -12.18 14.59
C THR A 202 -3.93 -11.06 15.63
N PHE A 203 -3.50 -9.85 15.25
CA PHE A 203 -3.34 -8.73 16.15
C PHE A 203 -4.69 -8.09 16.49
N ARG A 204 -4.83 -7.65 17.73
CA ARG A 204 -6.07 -7.05 18.24
C ARG A 204 -5.81 -5.67 18.77
N TYR A 205 -6.66 -4.71 18.44
CA TYR A 205 -6.63 -3.41 19.09
C TYR A 205 -7.29 -3.49 20.46
N VAL A 206 -6.54 -3.27 21.54
CA VAL A 206 -7.05 -3.41 22.92
C VAL A 206 -7.68 -2.11 23.42
N GLY A 207 -7.16 -0.95 23.01
CA GLY A 207 -7.54 0.38 23.49
C GLY A 207 -6.32 1.28 23.61
N THR A 208 -6.42 2.34 24.41
CA THR A 208 -5.31 3.27 24.64
C THR A 208 -4.89 3.32 26.10
N ASP A 209 -3.64 3.68 26.33
CA ASP A 209 -3.14 4.17 27.61
C ASP A 209 -2.18 5.35 27.42
N GLU A 210 -1.52 5.77 28.51
CA GLU A 210 -0.54 6.86 28.49
C GLU A 210 0.71 6.59 27.63
N ARG A 211 1.00 5.32 27.29
CA ARG A 211 2.15 4.92 26.46
C ARG A 211 1.78 4.88 24.98
N GLY A 212 0.53 4.56 24.65
CA GLY A 212 -0.02 4.66 23.29
C GLY A 212 -1.19 3.72 23.02
N ALA A 213 -1.39 3.38 21.74
CA ALA A 213 -2.31 2.33 21.33
C ALA A 213 -1.78 0.97 21.77
N GLN A 214 -2.59 0.21 22.51
CA GLN A 214 -2.23 -1.13 22.96
C GLN A 214 -2.66 -2.18 21.93
N ILE A 215 -1.71 -3.00 21.50
CA ILE A 215 -1.92 -4.12 20.56
C ILE A 215 -1.73 -5.44 21.29
N GLY A 216 -2.73 -6.32 21.18
CA GLY A 216 -2.66 -7.71 21.64
C GLY A 216 -2.38 -8.68 20.50
N GLY A 217 -2.02 -9.92 20.83
CA GLY A 217 -1.69 -10.97 19.85
C GLY A 217 -0.25 -10.93 19.33
N LEU A 218 0.58 -10.05 19.91
CA LEU A 218 2.02 -9.99 19.66
C LEU A 218 2.73 -11.25 20.21
N PRO A 219 3.92 -11.58 19.69
CA PRO A 219 4.81 -12.57 20.28
C PRO A 219 5.04 -12.35 21.77
N GLU A 220 5.27 -13.45 22.51
CA GLU A 220 5.54 -13.37 23.93
C GLU A 220 6.81 -12.56 24.21
N GLY A 221 6.70 -11.55 25.08
CA GLY A 221 7.80 -10.64 25.43
C GLY A 221 7.87 -9.35 24.60
N ASP A 222 7.08 -9.22 23.54
CA ASP A 222 7.07 -8.00 22.70
C ASP A 222 6.37 -6.82 23.39
N TYR A 223 6.87 -5.61 23.12
CA TYR A 223 6.33 -4.37 23.67
C TYR A 223 4.98 -4.01 23.01
N PRO A 224 3.87 -3.84 23.77
CA PRO A 224 2.54 -3.77 23.19
C PRO A 224 2.01 -2.37 22.88
N TYR A 225 2.77 -1.31 23.16
CA TYR A 225 2.29 0.07 23.00
C TYR A 225 2.91 0.76 21.79
N PHE A 226 2.06 1.38 20.96
CA PHE A 226 2.46 2.01 19.70
C PHE A 226 1.90 3.44 19.62
N LYS A 227 2.76 4.39 19.29
CA LYS A 227 2.41 5.80 19.03
C LYS A 227 2.17 6.03 17.54
N VAL A 228 1.63 7.20 17.20
CA VAL A 228 1.46 7.62 15.81
C VAL A 228 2.83 7.63 15.13
N GLY A 229 2.91 7.01 13.95
CA GLY A 229 4.14 6.83 13.18
C GLY A 229 4.86 5.51 13.46
N ASP A 230 4.58 4.82 14.58
CA ASP A 230 5.23 3.56 14.90
C ASP A 230 4.82 2.45 13.92
N SER A 231 5.79 1.59 13.62
CA SER A 231 5.62 0.45 12.72
C SER A 231 5.04 -0.75 13.46
N LEU A 232 4.04 -1.38 12.85
CA LEU A 232 3.47 -2.65 13.27
C LEU A 232 3.68 -3.65 12.14
N VAL A 233 4.45 -4.69 12.42
CA VAL A 233 4.78 -5.74 11.45
C VAL A 233 4.13 -7.04 11.88
N TRP A 234 3.36 -7.64 10.97
CA TRP A 234 2.81 -8.98 11.14
C TRP A 234 3.26 -9.85 9.98
N GLN A 235 3.60 -11.10 10.27
CA GLN A 235 3.90 -12.11 9.24
C GLN A 235 3.22 -13.41 9.60
N GLY A 236 2.74 -14.10 8.58
CA GLY A 236 1.97 -15.31 8.76
C GLY A 236 1.28 -15.74 7.48
N THR A 237 0.22 -16.52 7.62
CA THR A 237 -0.64 -16.92 6.50
C THR A 237 -2.04 -16.33 6.69
N LEU A 238 -2.66 -15.87 5.60
CA LEU A 238 -4.10 -15.53 5.58
C LEU A 238 -4.95 -16.79 5.47
N ARG A 239 -4.44 -17.75 4.71
CA ARG A 239 -4.94 -19.09 4.41
C ARG A 239 -3.73 -19.99 4.18
N ASP A 240 -3.90 -21.30 4.21
CA ASP A 240 -2.82 -22.26 3.99
C ASP A 240 -2.08 -22.07 2.65
N ASP A 241 -2.72 -21.42 1.67
CA ASP A 241 -2.20 -21.13 0.33
C ASP A 241 -1.77 -19.66 0.12
N ILE A 242 -1.93 -18.77 1.11
CA ILE A 242 -1.60 -17.34 0.98
C ILE A 242 -0.73 -16.90 2.16
N ALA A 243 0.58 -16.86 1.93
CA ALA A 243 1.52 -16.21 2.84
C ALA A 243 1.36 -14.68 2.76
N ALA A 244 1.51 -14.01 3.89
CA ALA A 244 1.34 -12.57 3.97
C ALA A 244 2.32 -11.92 4.95
N ARG A 245 2.71 -10.69 4.62
CA ARG A 245 3.42 -9.78 5.51
C ARG A 245 2.78 -8.41 5.46
N TYR A 246 2.41 -7.91 6.63
CA TYR A 246 1.86 -6.60 6.83
C TYR A 246 2.96 -5.71 7.36
N MET A 247 3.22 -4.61 6.65
CA MET A 247 4.14 -3.57 7.05
C MET A 247 3.32 -2.29 7.14
N VAL A 248 2.67 -2.10 8.28
CA VAL A 248 1.75 -0.98 8.51
C VAL A 248 2.29 -0.06 9.58
N ARG A 249 1.79 1.17 9.60
CA ARG A 249 2.07 2.16 10.64
C ARG A 249 0.79 2.61 11.28
N VAL A 250 0.88 2.97 12.55
CA VAL A 250 -0.20 3.64 13.28
C VAL A 250 -0.35 5.06 12.71
N LEU A 251 -1.49 5.34 12.09
CA LEU A 251 -1.79 6.66 11.52
C LEU A 251 -2.46 7.55 12.55
N PHE A 252 -3.37 6.97 13.34
CA PHE A 252 -4.15 7.66 14.35
C PHE A 252 -4.78 6.64 15.31
N TYR A 253 -5.04 7.02 16.55
CA TYR A 253 -5.81 6.19 17.47
C TYR A 253 -6.58 7.02 18.50
N THR A 254 -7.67 6.43 18.98
CA THR A 254 -8.48 6.90 20.10
C THR A 254 -8.84 5.70 20.96
N GLU A 255 -9.40 5.91 22.14
CA GLU A 255 -9.85 4.82 23.00
C GLU A 255 -10.74 3.78 22.28
N ASN A 256 -11.50 4.20 21.26
CA ASN A 256 -12.45 3.32 20.57
C ASN A 256 -12.00 2.85 19.17
N SER A 257 -10.95 3.43 18.60
CA SER A 257 -10.55 3.16 17.22
C SER A 257 -9.06 3.29 16.98
N LEU A 258 -8.49 2.38 16.20
CA LEU A 258 -7.14 2.43 15.66
C LEU A 258 -7.22 2.59 14.14
N GLN A 259 -6.46 3.53 13.58
CA GLN A 259 -6.25 3.66 12.15
C GLN A 259 -4.82 3.26 11.82
N ILE A 260 -4.69 2.33 10.88
CA ILE A 260 -3.41 1.86 10.36
C ILE A 260 -3.37 2.01 8.85
N GLY A 261 -2.17 2.15 8.31
CA GLY A 261 -1.95 2.11 6.87
C GLY A 261 -0.54 1.70 6.51
N GLY A 262 -0.39 1.11 5.33
CA GLY A 262 0.91 0.68 4.83
C GLY A 262 0.78 -0.30 3.68
N ILE A 263 1.76 -1.17 3.55
CA ILE A 263 1.86 -2.14 2.46
C ILE A 263 1.66 -3.55 2.99
N ILE A 264 0.89 -4.33 2.24
CA ILE A 264 0.65 -5.74 2.51
C ILE A 264 1.22 -6.51 1.33
N ALA A 265 2.21 -7.36 1.61
CA ALA A 265 2.79 -8.27 0.64
C ALA A 265 2.10 -9.62 0.76
N LEU A 266 1.52 -10.12 -0.34
CA LEU A 266 0.86 -11.41 -0.42
C LEU A 266 1.60 -12.30 -1.40
N ALA A 267 1.97 -13.51 -0.98
CA ALA A 267 2.44 -14.53 -1.92
C ALA A 267 1.22 -15.09 -2.66
N LEU A 268 1.05 -14.63 -3.89
CA LEU A 268 0.02 -15.10 -4.80
C LEU A 268 0.73 -15.80 -5.98
N PRO A 269 0.16 -16.89 -6.51
CA PRO A 269 0.72 -17.62 -7.64
C PRO A 269 0.68 -16.80 -8.94
#